data_AF-A0A7V0WM39-F1
#
_entry.id   AF-A0A7V0WM39-F1
#
_cell.length_a   1.000
_cell.length_b   1.000
_cell.length_c   1.000
_cell.angle_alpha   90.00
_cell.angle_beta   90.00
_cell.angle_gamma   90.00
#
_symmetry.space_group_name_H-M   'P 1'
#
loop_
_entity.id
_entity.type
_entity.pdbx_description
1 polymer ?
#
loop_
_entity_poly.entity_id
_entity_poly.type
_entity_poly.pdbx_seq_one_letter_code
_entity_poly.pdbx_strand_id
1 'polypeptide(L)'
;MTMPTMFLRFPARRYHATPWGHHVNEGLIEWPPSPWRLLRALLSVGYTSGLWRGDGPSVEARSLIEKLASVLPIYSLPPACGAHSRHYMPLATLKPPGKEADTSFVLAHQVTGSPIVRGYKENTTLVFDTWAQVDDGELAVTWDVELSDAESALLGRLSERLGYLGRAESWVMARQAGADEAIPASNCFHESVQANPGPGWEQVPLVAVENPADFMQWREQTVAQALAVFPLPENNRPPKKLLSDRVKAEEPYPADLIACLHAETNWLRKYGWSRPPGSRRVFYWRKADALETGAPRVRRRTLEAPVVEAMLLSMVTASGNDHALPSITRTLPQAELLHRALVSFSTKQGVHSPVLTGCDE
;
A
#
# COMPACT_ATOMS: atom_id res chain seq x y z
N MET A 1 15.84 25.79 -2.43
CA MET A 1 16.17 24.53 -1.72
C MET A 1 15.15 23.49 -2.15
N THR A 2 15.59 22.27 -2.44
CA THR A 2 14.73 21.17 -2.92
C THR A 2 14.05 20.49 -1.74
N MET A 3 12.72 20.44 -1.75
CA MET A 3 11.95 19.75 -0.71
C MET A 3 12.11 18.24 -0.84
N PRO A 4 12.36 17.50 0.26
CA PRO A 4 12.50 16.05 0.21
C PRO A 4 11.21 15.43 -0.36
N THR A 5 11.38 14.70 -1.46
CA THR A 5 10.28 14.06 -2.17
C THR A 5 10.62 12.60 -2.44
N MET A 6 9.69 11.71 -2.10
CA MET A 6 9.78 10.28 -2.36
C MET A 6 8.73 9.90 -3.41
N PHE A 7 9.17 9.22 -4.47
CA PHE A 7 8.30 8.59 -5.45
C PHE A 7 8.10 7.12 -5.10
N LEU A 8 6.85 6.65 -5.22
CA LEU A 8 6.42 5.30 -4.92
C LEU A 8 5.70 4.73 -6.14
N ARG A 9 6.33 3.76 -6.81
CA ARG A 9 5.71 3.01 -7.91
C ARG A 9 5.24 1.65 -7.42
N PHE A 10 4.01 1.26 -7.76
CA PHE A 10 3.44 -0.03 -7.38
C PHE A 10 3.52 -1.04 -8.55
N PRO A 11 4.58 -1.86 -8.69
CA PRO A 11 4.73 -2.77 -9.84
C PRO A 11 3.61 -3.80 -9.95
N ALA A 12 3.03 -4.22 -8.83
CA ALA A 12 1.87 -5.12 -8.81
C ALA A 12 0.54 -4.40 -9.13
N ARG A 13 0.57 -3.07 -9.32
CA ARG A 13 -0.59 -2.19 -9.52
C ARG A 13 -1.59 -2.22 -8.37
N ARG A 14 -1.17 -2.61 -7.17
CA ARG A 14 -2.04 -2.73 -5.99
C ARG A 14 -1.41 -2.09 -4.77
N TYR A 15 -2.22 -1.37 -4.03
CA TYR A 15 -1.89 -0.84 -2.72
C TYR A 15 -2.97 -1.23 -1.71
N HIS A 16 -2.62 -2.16 -0.82
CA HIS A 16 -3.47 -2.71 0.23
C HIS A 16 -3.13 -2.04 1.57
N ALA A 17 -4.11 -1.34 2.11
CA ALA A 17 -3.94 -0.60 3.35
C ALA A 17 -5.30 -0.31 3.99
N THR A 18 -5.50 -0.85 5.20
CA THR A 18 -6.70 -0.58 5.99
C THR A 18 -6.51 0.72 6.79
N PRO A 19 -7.50 1.64 6.79
CA PRO A 19 -7.46 2.83 7.62
C PRO A 19 -7.37 2.49 9.11
N TRP A 20 -6.67 3.32 9.88
CA TRP A 20 -6.62 3.14 11.34
C TRP A 20 -8.01 3.19 11.97
N GLY A 21 -8.28 2.29 12.92
CA GLY A 21 -9.56 2.23 13.63
C GLY A 21 -10.68 1.52 12.85
N HIS A 22 -10.35 0.95 11.68
CA HIS A 22 -11.28 0.19 10.85
C HIS A 22 -10.85 -1.27 10.75
N HIS A 23 -11.84 -2.15 10.65
CA HIS A 23 -11.64 -3.57 10.42
C HIS A 23 -11.46 -3.86 8.92
N VAL A 24 -10.61 -4.83 8.58
CA VAL A 24 -10.31 -5.22 7.18
C VAL A 24 -11.56 -5.54 6.36
N ASN A 25 -12.57 -6.15 6.99
CA ASN A 25 -13.83 -6.50 6.33
C ASN A 25 -14.80 -5.32 6.12
N GLU A 26 -14.48 -4.10 6.57
CA GLU A 26 -15.27 -2.91 6.24
C GLU A 26 -15.05 -2.45 4.78
N GLY A 27 -14.05 -3.01 4.11
CA GLY A 27 -13.80 -2.73 2.70
C GLY A 27 -13.27 -1.32 2.42
N LEU A 28 -12.73 -0.64 3.43
CA LEU A 28 -12.14 0.68 3.29
C LEU A 28 -10.68 0.58 2.84
N ILE A 29 -10.22 1.61 2.11
CA ILE A 29 -8.86 1.74 1.60
C ILE A 29 -8.29 3.06 2.10
N GLU A 30 -7.17 3.02 2.82
CA GLU A 30 -6.47 4.23 3.27
C GLU A 30 -5.67 4.82 2.12
N TRP A 31 -6.23 5.78 1.38
CA TRP A 31 -5.56 6.44 0.25
C TRP A 31 -5.64 7.97 0.43
N PRO A 32 -4.53 8.72 0.53
CA PRO A 32 -3.13 8.28 0.48
C PRO A 32 -2.70 7.43 1.69
N PRO A 33 -1.50 6.82 1.65
CA PRO A 33 -0.85 6.26 2.83
C PRO A 33 -0.70 7.32 3.93
N SER A 34 -1.15 7.02 5.14
CA SER A 34 -1.03 7.93 6.29
C SER A 34 0.43 8.27 6.64
N PRO A 35 0.72 9.51 7.11
CA PRO A 35 2.06 9.89 7.53
C PRO A 35 2.65 8.95 8.59
N TRP A 36 1.83 8.47 9.53
CA TRP A 36 2.24 7.47 10.52
C TRP A 36 2.77 6.19 9.86
N ARG A 37 2.06 5.67 8.84
CA ARG A 37 2.47 4.45 8.14
C ARG A 37 3.76 4.65 7.35
N LEU A 38 3.94 5.82 6.73
CA LEU A 38 5.17 6.15 6.01
C LEU A 38 6.38 6.12 6.95
N LEU A 39 6.29 6.79 8.09
CA LEU A 39 7.41 6.83 9.06
C LEU A 39 7.70 5.47 9.68
N ARG A 40 6.67 4.68 10.00
CA ARG A 40 6.86 3.28 10.44
C ARG A 40 7.52 2.42 9.35
N ALA A 41 7.16 2.62 8.09
CA ALA A 41 7.77 1.89 6.99
C ALA A 41 9.26 2.23 6.86
N LEU A 42 9.64 3.52 6.92
CA LEU A 42 11.04 3.95 6.88
C LEU A 42 11.85 3.37 8.06
N LEU A 43 11.29 3.39 9.27
CA LEU A 43 11.92 2.74 10.44
C LEU A 43 12.06 1.23 10.24
N SER A 44 11.01 0.55 9.78
CA SER A 44 11.07 -0.90 9.52
C SER A 44 12.16 -1.24 8.50
N VAL A 45 12.26 -0.48 7.41
CA VAL A 45 13.24 -0.70 6.35
C VAL A 45 14.67 -0.64 6.87
N GLY A 46 14.98 0.31 7.75
CA GLY A 46 16.34 0.38 8.27
C GLY A 46 16.71 -0.82 9.15
N TYR A 47 15.75 -1.48 9.82
CA TYR A 47 16.01 -2.74 10.54
C TYR A 47 16.21 -3.88 9.55
N THR A 48 15.27 -4.05 8.62
CA THR A 48 15.29 -5.17 7.66
C THR A 48 16.48 -5.11 6.71
N SER A 49 17.05 -3.91 6.51
CA SER A 49 18.21 -3.70 5.64
C SER A 49 19.54 -3.51 6.40
N GLY A 50 19.54 -3.68 7.73
CA GLY A 50 20.74 -3.62 8.56
C GLY A 50 21.37 -2.23 8.71
N LEU A 51 20.61 -1.15 8.45
CA LEU A 51 21.04 0.23 8.73
C LEU A 51 20.98 0.55 10.22
N TRP A 52 19.96 0.03 10.91
CA TRP A 52 19.87 0.09 12.36
C TRP A 52 20.56 -1.13 12.98
N ARG A 53 21.19 -0.95 14.14
CA ARG A 53 21.81 -2.04 14.91
C ARG A 53 21.01 -2.27 16.20
N GLY A 54 21.53 -3.11 17.10
CA GLY A 54 20.84 -3.49 18.35
C GLY A 54 20.52 -2.32 19.30
N ASP A 55 21.17 -1.17 19.12
CA ASP A 55 20.94 0.10 19.80
C ASP A 55 19.84 0.96 19.16
N GLY A 56 19.31 0.55 18.01
CA GLY A 56 18.23 1.24 17.30
C GLY A 56 18.71 2.18 16.18
N PRO A 57 17.88 3.15 15.78
CA PRO A 57 18.24 4.11 14.74
C PRO A 57 19.35 5.06 15.19
N SER A 58 20.25 5.44 14.27
CA SER A 58 21.33 6.39 14.54
C SER A 58 20.79 7.80 14.86
N VAL A 59 21.65 8.70 15.36
CA VAL A 59 21.25 10.08 15.66
C VAL A 59 20.70 10.78 14.41
N GLU A 60 21.34 10.58 13.26
CA GLU A 60 20.91 11.12 11.97
C GLU A 60 19.55 10.59 11.56
N ALA A 61 19.27 9.31 11.85
CA ALA A 61 17.99 8.69 11.55
C ALA A 61 16.86 9.19 12.42
N ARG A 62 17.13 9.35 13.72
CA ARG A 62 16.17 9.93 14.66
C ARG A 62 15.84 11.35 14.22
N SER A 63 16.86 12.16 13.91
CA SER A 63 16.70 13.51 13.35
C SER A 63 15.87 13.52 12.06
N LEU A 64 16.17 12.64 11.10
CA LEU A 64 15.39 12.50 9.86
C LEU A 64 13.91 12.21 10.16
N ILE A 65 13.61 11.18 10.96
CA ILE A 65 12.23 10.79 11.26
C ILE A 65 11.49 11.88 12.04
N GLU A 66 12.14 12.55 12.99
CA GLU A 66 11.55 13.67 13.74
C GLU A 66 11.26 14.88 12.85
N LYS A 67 12.15 15.23 11.91
CA LYS A 67 11.90 16.28 10.92
C LYS A 67 10.71 15.95 10.03
N LEU A 68 10.66 14.73 9.50
CA LEU A 68 9.52 14.29 8.68
C LEU A 68 8.22 14.20 9.49
N ALA A 69 8.28 13.93 10.80
CA ALA A 69 7.13 13.93 11.71
C ALA A 69 6.65 15.35 12.06
N SER A 70 7.56 16.33 12.07
CA SER A 70 7.25 17.72 12.43
C SER A 70 6.33 18.44 11.43
N VAL A 71 6.28 17.96 10.20
CA VAL A 71 5.45 18.51 9.12
C VAL A 71 4.56 17.44 8.49
N LEU A 72 3.42 17.86 7.94
CA LEU A 72 2.53 16.97 7.22
C LEU A 72 2.92 16.93 5.74
N PRO A 73 3.11 15.75 5.13
CA PRO A 73 3.44 15.69 3.71
C PRO A 73 2.26 16.12 2.85
N ILE A 74 2.55 16.59 1.64
CA ILE A 74 1.60 16.72 0.54
C ILE A 74 1.83 15.59 -0.45
N TYR A 75 0.78 15.24 -1.20
CA TYR A 75 0.78 14.07 -2.07
C TYR A 75 0.40 14.45 -3.50
N SER A 76 1.11 13.86 -4.47
CA SER A 76 0.60 13.70 -5.83
C SER A 76 0.19 12.26 -6.02
N LEU A 77 -1.12 12.00 -5.95
CA LEU A 77 -1.74 10.71 -6.11
C LEU A 77 -1.83 10.34 -7.59
N PRO A 78 -1.32 9.17 -8.02
CA PRO A 78 -1.57 8.66 -9.35
C PRO A 78 -3.05 8.27 -9.49
N PRO A 79 -3.57 8.18 -10.72
CA PRO A 79 -4.89 7.64 -10.97
C PRO A 79 -5.03 6.24 -10.37
N ALA A 80 -6.04 6.06 -9.52
CA ALA A 80 -6.35 4.80 -8.87
C ALA A 80 -7.87 4.55 -8.87
N CYS A 81 -8.27 3.30 -8.70
CA CYS A 81 -9.65 2.95 -8.38
C CYS A 81 -9.70 2.00 -7.19
N GLY A 82 -10.77 2.06 -6.40
CA GLY A 82 -11.01 1.06 -5.36
C GLY A 82 -11.32 -0.30 -5.99
N ALA A 83 -10.70 -1.36 -5.50
CA ALA A 83 -10.99 -2.72 -5.93
C ALA A 83 -10.97 -3.67 -4.74
N HIS A 84 -11.64 -4.81 -4.89
CA HIS A 84 -11.67 -5.85 -3.86
C HIS A 84 -11.81 -7.23 -4.44
N SER A 85 -11.36 -8.21 -3.66
CA SER A 85 -11.68 -9.62 -3.84
C SER A 85 -12.47 -10.13 -2.64
N ARG A 86 -13.26 -11.18 -2.86
CA ARG A 86 -14.15 -11.79 -1.88
C ARG A 86 -13.78 -13.24 -1.73
N HIS A 87 -13.50 -13.65 -0.50
CA HIS A 87 -13.09 -15.01 -0.18
C HIS A 87 -13.99 -15.57 0.91
N TYR A 88 -14.41 -16.83 0.79
CA TYR A 88 -15.08 -17.54 1.87
C TYR A 88 -14.02 -18.28 2.69
N MET A 89 -13.57 -17.67 3.78
CA MET A 89 -12.51 -18.21 4.62
C MET A 89 -13.05 -19.32 5.53
N PRO A 90 -12.46 -20.52 5.53
CA PRO A 90 -12.85 -21.59 6.42
C PRO A 90 -12.55 -21.23 7.88
N LEU A 91 -13.50 -21.52 8.77
CA LEU A 91 -13.36 -21.30 10.22
C LEU A 91 -12.85 -22.54 10.96
N ALA A 92 -12.43 -23.58 10.23
CA ALA A 92 -12.01 -24.88 10.81
C ALA A 92 -13.02 -25.47 11.81
N THR A 93 -14.30 -25.11 11.66
CA THR A 93 -15.42 -25.63 12.45
C THR A 93 -16.46 -26.22 11.50
N LEU A 94 -16.92 -27.43 11.81
CA LEU A 94 -17.88 -28.15 10.99
C LEU A 94 -19.30 -27.90 11.50
N LYS A 95 -20.23 -27.57 10.60
CA LYS A 95 -21.65 -27.64 10.93
C LYS A 95 -22.11 -29.09 10.95
N PRO A 96 -22.83 -29.54 12.00
CA PRO A 96 -23.53 -30.81 11.92
C PRO A 96 -24.58 -30.72 10.79
N PRO A 97 -24.88 -31.83 10.11
CA PRO A 97 -25.96 -31.85 9.13
C PRO A 97 -27.27 -31.38 9.79
N GLY A 98 -27.96 -30.43 9.15
CA GLY A 98 -29.24 -29.92 9.66
C GLY A 98 -30.33 -31.00 9.65
N LYS A 99 -31.40 -30.80 10.42
CA LYS A 99 -32.60 -31.68 10.41
C LYS A 99 -33.38 -31.69 9.08
N GLU A 100 -32.95 -30.89 8.11
CA GLU A 100 -33.44 -30.85 6.72
C GLU A 100 -32.25 -31.00 5.76
N ALA A 101 -31.44 -32.04 5.93
CA ALA A 101 -30.48 -32.40 4.90
C ALA A 101 -31.26 -32.88 3.68
N ASP A 102 -31.26 -32.06 2.63
CA ASP A 102 -31.71 -32.41 1.28
C ASP A 102 -31.02 -33.72 0.85
N THR A 103 -31.74 -34.84 0.96
CA THR A 103 -31.24 -36.21 0.74
C THR A 103 -31.05 -36.55 -0.73
N SER A 104 -31.02 -35.58 -1.64
CA SER A 104 -31.10 -35.77 -3.09
C SER A 104 -29.79 -36.18 -3.79
N PHE A 105 -28.70 -36.44 -3.05
CA PHE A 105 -27.47 -37.02 -3.62
C PHE A 105 -26.97 -38.22 -2.81
N VAL A 106 -27.69 -39.34 -2.90
CA VAL A 106 -27.18 -40.66 -2.50
C VAL A 106 -27.20 -41.56 -3.73
N LEU A 107 -26.08 -41.63 -4.45
CA LEU A 107 -25.84 -42.75 -5.37
C LEU A 107 -24.44 -43.34 -5.14
N ALA A 108 -24.48 -44.66 -4.93
CA ALA A 108 -23.42 -45.68 -5.02
C ALA A 108 -22.31 -45.66 -3.95
N HIS A 109 -22.43 -46.51 -2.93
CA HIS A 109 -21.93 -47.90 -2.97
C HIS A 109 -22.23 -48.58 -1.61
N GLN A 110 -23.12 -49.58 -1.60
CA GLN A 110 -23.28 -50.49 -0.47
C GLN A 110 -22.41 -51.72 -0.70
N VAL A 111 -21.25 -51.78 -0.04
CA VAL A 111 -20.64 -53.06 0.39
C VAL A 111 -19.91 -52.77 1.70
N THR A 112 -20.30 -53.45 2.77
CA THR A 112 -19.83 -53.31 4.18
C THR A 112 -20.43 -52.14 5.00
N GLY A 113 -21.03 -52.51 6.12
CA GLY A 113 -21.93 -51.67 6.90
C GLY A 113 -21.25 -50.51 7.62
N SER A 114 -21.52 -49.30 7.16
CA SER A 114 -21.90 -48.11 7.94
C SER A 114 -22.19 -46.98 6.95
N PRO A 115 -23.29 -46.21 7.07
CA PRO A 115 -23.56 -45.10 6.17
C PRO A 115 -22.49 -44.02 6.35
N ILE A 116 -21.73 -43.71 5.29
CA ILE A 116 -20.85 -42.53 5.28
C ILE A 116 -21.78 -41.31 5.22
N VAL A 117 -22.04 -40.68 6.36
CA VAL A 117 -22.77 -39.40 6.41
C VAL A 117 -21.86 -38.32 5.79
N ARG A 118 -21.96 -38.12 4.47
CA ARG A 118 -21.48 -36.89 3.82
C ARG A 118 -22.41 -35.75 4.25
N GLY A 119 -22.09 -35.09 5.36
CA GLY A 119 -22.99 -34.06 5.91
C GLY A 119 -22.33 -32.91 6.65
N TYR A 120 -21.02 -32.94 6.89
CA TYR A 120 -20.34 -31.84 7.57
C TYR A 120 -19.88 -30.80 6.54
N LYS A 121 -20.49 -29.61 6.58
CA LYS A 121 -20.05 -28.45 5.80
C LYS A 121 -19.18 -27.57 6.69
N GLU A 122 -18.00 -27.20 6.21
CA GLU A 122 -17.15 -26.26 6.90
C GLU A 122 -17.85 -24.89 7.00
N ASN A 123 -17.83 -24.31 8.19
CA ASN A 123 -18.26 -22.94 8.36
C ASN A 123 -17.30 -22.02 7.64
N THR A 124 -17.83 -21.14 6.81
CA THR A 124 -17.06 -20.10 6.17
C THR A 124 -17.58 -18.73 6.55
N THR A 125 -16.67 -17.77 6.62
CA THR A 125 -17.00 -16.35 6.74
C THR A 125 -16.55 -15.65 5.47
N LEU A 126 -17.40 -14.74 4.97
CA LEU A 126 -17.02 -13.86 3.86
C LEU A 126 -15.99 -12.84 4.34
N VAL A 127 -14.83 -12.83 3.70
CA VAL A 127 -13.72 -11.92 3.95
C VAL A 127 -13.53 -11.04 2.72
N PHE A 128 -13.37 -9.75 2.96
CA PHE A 128 -13.03 -8.78 1.91
C PHE A 128 -11.53 -8.51 1.95
N ASP A 129 -10.93 -8.46 0.77
CA ASP A 129 -9.56 -7.98 0.58
C ASP A 129 -9.59 -6.81 -0.38
N THR A 130 -9.42 -5.59 0.13
CA THR A 130 -9.51 -4.32 -0.60
C THR A 130 -8.16 -3.68 -0.88
N TRP A 131 -8.06 -3.00 -2.03
CA TRP A 131 -6.87 -2.26 -2.45
C TRP A 131 -7.21 -1.08 -3.36
N ALA A 132 -6.32 -0.08 -3.38
CA ALA A 132 -6.25 0.88 -4.47
C ALA A 132 -5.52 0.24 -5.65
N GLN A 133 -6.20 0.14 -6.79
CA GLN A 133 -5.65 -0.35 -8.05
C GLN A 133 -4.96 0.82 -8.75
N VAL A 134 -3.62 0.86 -8.73
CA VAL A 134 -2.79 1.94 -9.27
C VAL A 134 -2.20 1.49 -10.60
N ASP A 135 -2.84 1.87 -11.70
CA ASP A 135 -2.50 1.29 -13.01
C ASP A 135 -1.30 1.95 -13.70
N ASP A 136 -1.05 3.23 -13.44
CA ASP A 136 0.08 3.99 -13.96
C ASP A 136 0.41 5.18 -13.05
N GLY A 137 1.60 5.72 -13.25
CA GLY A 137 2.14 6.82 -12.47
C GLY A 137 2.84 6.38 -11.18
N GLU A 138 3.41 7.38 -10.52
CA GLU A 138 4.07 7.24 -9.23
C GLU A 138 3.32 8.10 -8.21
N LEU A 139 3.20 7.59 -6.99
CA LEU A 139 2.77 8.39 -5.85
C LEU A 139 3.95 9.23 -5.39
N ALA A 140 3.82 10.55 -5.46
CA ALA A 140 4.79 11.48 -4.88
C ALA A 140 4.38 11.86 -3.47
N VAL A 141 5.32 11.81 -2.53
CA VAL A 141 5.18 12.28 -1.15
C VAL A 141 6.24 13.34 -0.90
N THR A 142 5.83 14.57 -0.61
CA THR A 142 6.73 15.71 -0.42
C THR A 142 6.54 16.29 0.97
N TRP A 143 7.64 16.52 1.70
CA TRP A 143 7.63 17.18 3.00
C TRP A 143 8.22 18.58 2.89
N ASP A 144 7.53 19.57 3.47
CA ASP A 144 7.99 20.96 3.54
C ASP A 144 8.97 21.13 4.73
N VAL A 145 10.13 20.48 4.64
CA VAL A 145 11.17 20.53 5.67
C VAL A 145 12.55 20.38 5.05
N GLU A 146 13.52 21.13 5.57
CA GLU A 146 14.91 21.02 5.12
C GLU A 146 15.64 19.84 5.78
N LEU A 147 16.25 19.02 4.94
CA LEU A 147 17.14 17.94 5.36
C LEU A 147 18.59 18.33 5.09
N SER A 148 19.48 17.97 6.01
CA SER A 148 20.92 17.98 5.77
C SER A 148 21.30 16.95 4.71
N ASP A 149 22.48 17.08 4.12
CA ASP A 149 22.98 16.15 3.10
C ASP A 149 23.01 14.70 3.61
N ALA A 150 23.38 14.49 4.87
CA ALA A 150 23.40 13.18 5.52
C ALA A 150 22.00 12.58 5.69
N GLU A 151 21.02 13.39 6.09
CA GLU A 151 19.61 12.98 6.23
C GLU A 151 18.99 12.69 4.86
N SER A 152 19.27 13.52 3.85
CA SER A 152 18.82 13.33 2.48
C SER A 152 19.38 12.02 1.90
N ALA A 153 20.69 11.77 2.03
CA ALA A 153 21.32 10.52 1.61
C ALA A 153 20.76 9.30 2.36
N LEU A 154 20.40 9.45 3.64
CA LEU A 154 19.74 8.39 4.40
C LEU A 154 18.32 8.12 3.90
N LEU A 155 17.52 9.16 3.63
CA LEU A 155 16.19 9.03 3.04
C LEU A 155 16.23 8.31 1.69
N GLY A 156 17.20 8.65 0.83
CA GLY A 156 17.42 7.97 -0.44
C GLY A 156 17.67 6.46 -0.25
N ARG A 157 18.61 6.09 0.62
CA ARG A 157 18.89 4.68 0.93
C ARG A 157 17.70 3.93 1.51
N LEU A 158 16.92 4.56 2.39
CA LEU A 158 15.72 3.95 2.96
C LEU A 158 14.63 3.79 1.88
N SER A 159 14.46 4.77 1.00
CA SER A 159 13.51 4.71 -0.11
C SER A 159 13.86 3.55 -1.03
N GLU A 160 15.10 3.46 -1.51
CA GLU A 160 15.55 2.38 -2.42
C GLU A 160 15.33 0.96 -1.84
N ARG A 161 15.30 0.83 -0.52
CA ARG A 161 15.15 -0.45 0.20
C ARG A 161 13.71 -0.74 0.63
N LEU A 162 12.76 0.15 0.37
CA LEU A 162 11.35 -0.03 0.69
C LEU A 162 10.69 -0.98 -0.33
N GLY A 163 10.61 -2.27 0.01
CA GLY A 163 10.04 -3.29 -0.88
C GLY A 163 8.50 -3.38 -0.89
N TYR A 164 7.82 -2.91 0.15
CA TYR A 164 6.36 -2.85 0.21
C TYR A 164 5.90 -1.73 1.15
N LEU A 165 4.67 -1.24 0.97
CA LEU A 165 4.05 -0.24 1.86
C LEU A 165 2.61 -0.65 2.20
N GLY A 166 2.26 -0.71 3.48
CA GLY A 166 0.96 -1.25 3.90
C GLY A 166 1.05 -2.75 4.15
N ARG A 167 0.24 -3.55 3.45
CA ARG A 167 0.34 -5.01 3.51
C ARG A 167 1.38 -5.55 2.51
N ALA A 168 1.87 -6.76 2.74
CA ALA A 168 2.95 -7.38 1.98
C ALA A 168 2.63 -7.59 0.48
N GLU A 169 1.35 -7.56 0.09
CA GLU A 169 0.88 -7.62 -1.29
C GLU A 169 1.10 -6.30 -2.05
N SER A 170 1.40 -5.22 -1.33
CA SER A 170 1.56 -3.86 -1.87
C SER A 170 3.01 -3.58 -2.20
N TRP A 171 3.54 -4.30 -3.19
CA TRP A 171 4.94 -4.13 -3.59
C TRP A 171 5.20 -2.71 -4.07
N VAL A 172 6.36 -2.19 -3.72
CA VAL A 172 6.76 -0.82 -4.00
C VAL A 172 8.18 -0.81 -4.56
N MET A 173 8.40 0.02 -5.56
CA MET A 173 9.71 0.53 -5.94
C MET A 173 9.73 2.00 -5.57
N ALA A 174 10.46 2.33 -4.51
CA ALA A 174 10.55 3.70 -4.02
C ALA A 174 11.91 4.31 -4.34
N ARG A 175 11.92 5.61 -4.58
CA ARG A 175 13.12 6.40 -4.85
C ARG A 175 12.93 7.82 -4.35
N GLN A 176 14.03 8.50 -4.09
CA GLN A 176 14.00 9.95 -3.87
C GLN A 176 13.96 10.68 -5.22
N ALA A 177 13.34 11.86 -5.25
CA ALA A 177 13.39 12.75 -6.41
C ALA A 177 14.82 13.22 -6.69
N GLY A 178 15.17 13.33 -7.98
CA GLY A 178 16.42 13.97 -8.41
C GLY A 178 16.42 15.48 -8.11
N ALA A 179 17.60 16.09 -8.02
CA ALA A 179 17.75 17.50 -7.66
C ALA A 179 16.98 18.46 -8.59
N ASP A 180 16.96 18.17 -9.89
CA ASP A 180 16.28 18.99 -10.91
C ASP A 180 15.05 18.27 -11.49
N GLU A 181 14.57 17.21 -10.83
CA GLU A 181 13.42 16.46 -11.31
C GLU A 181 12.12 17.24 -11.04
N ALA A 182 11.30 17.40 -12.07
CA ALA A 182 10.01 18.06 -11.94
C ALA A 182 9.08 17.21 -11.06
N ILE A 183 8.67 17.76 -9.92
CA ILE A 183 7.70 17.11 -9.03
C ILE A 183 6.29 17.39 -9.57
N PRO A 184 5.44 16.36 -9.77
CA PRO A 184 4.05 16.55 -10.16
C PRO A 184 3.30 17.43 -9.16
N ALA A 185 2.37 18.25 -9.67
CA ALA A 185 1.54 19.08 -8.80
C ALA A 185 0.79 18.22 -7.77
N SER A 186 0.73 18.73 -6.53
CA SER A 186 -0.03 18.09 -5.46
C SER A 186 -1.52 18.09 -5.80
N ASN A 187 -2.15 16.93 -5.62
CA ASN A 187 -3.60 16.76 -5.75
C ASN A 187 -4.22 16.16 -4.47
N CYS A 188 -3.45 16.11 -3.38
CA CYS A 188 -3.91 15.71 -2.08
C CYS A 188 -3.07 16.37 -0.97
N PHE A 189 -3.71 17.11 -0.08
CA PHE A 189 -3.02 17.97 0.88
C PHE A 189 -3.81 18.10 2.18
N HIS A 190 -3.10 18.41 3.27
CA HIS A 190 -3.72 18.56 4.58
C HIS A 190 -4.55 19.85 4.67
N GLU A 191 -5.56 19.86 5.57
CA GLU A 191 -6.51 20.97 5.72
C GLU A 191 -5.88 22.33 6.02
N SER A 192 -4.69 22.37 6.63
CA SER A 192 -3.99 23.64 6.88
C SER A 192 -3.29 24.23 5.65
N VAL A 193 -3.16 23.50 4.53
CA VAL A 193 -2.77 24.10 3.24
C VAL A 193 -3.94 24.90 2.67
N GLN A 194 -5.13 24.30 2.69
CA GLN A 194 -6.33 24.91 2.18
C GLN A 194 -7.55 24.35 2.90
N ALA A 195 -8.34 25.24 3.51
CA ALA A 195 -9.44 24.85 4.38
C ALA A 195 -10.56 24.11 3.64
N ASN A 196 -10.92 24.53 2.42
CA ASN A 196 -11.90 23.84 1.58
C ASN A 196 -11.61 24.12 0.09
N PRO A 197 -11.24 23.11 -0.71
CA PRO A 197 -11.00 23.26 -2.15
C PRO A 197 -12.28 23.28 -3.01
N GLY A 198 -13.46 23.10 -2.41
CA GLY A 198 -14.75 23.20 -3.10
C GLY A 198 -15.25 21.86 -3.67
N PRO A 199 -16.27 21.90 -4.54
CA PRO A 199 -16.89 20.70 -5.12
C PRO A 199 -15.89 19.77 -5.84
N GLY A 200 -16.13 18.46 -5.76
CA GLY A 200 -15.26 17.43 -6.37
C GLY A 200 -14.08 17.00 -5.50
N TRP A 201 -14.04 17.46 -4.25
CA TRP A 201 -13.08 17.04 -3.24
C TRP A 201 -13.79 16.40 -2.05
N GLU A 202 -13.12 15.46 -1.42
CA GLU A 202 -13.57 14.85 -0.16
C GLU A 202 -12.48 14.97 0.90
N GLN A 203 -12.90 15.00 2.15
CA GLN A 203 -11.99 15.03 3.29
C GLN A 203 -11.83 13.62 3.85
N VAL A 204 -10.59 13.16 3.98
CA VAL A 204 -10.26 11.83 4.52
C VAL A 204 -9.47 11.94 5.82
N PRO A 205 -9.84 11.18 6.86
CA PRO A 205 -9.08 11.13 8.11
C PRO A 205 -7.86 10.21 7.98
N LEU A 206 -6.69 10.70 8.36
CA LEU A 206 -5.44 9.93 8.44
C LEU A 206 -4.85 10.03 9.85
N VAL A 207 -3.88 9.15 10.13
CA VAL A 207 -3.09 9.20 11.36
C VAL A 207 -1.71 9.77 11.06
N ALA A 208 -1.31 10.78 11.80
CA ALA A 208 0.04 11.33 11.75
C ALA A 208 0.70 11.20 13.13
N VAL A 209 2.02 11.35 13.14
CA VAL A 209 2.75 11.52 14.40
C VAL A 209 2.44 12.91 14.96
N GLU A 210 2.40 13.02 16.28
CA GLU A 210 2.31 14.28 16.98
C GLU A 210 3.56 15.14 16.74
N ASN A 211 3.45 16.46 16.89
CA ASN A 211 4.65 17.28 16.86
C ASN A 211 5.63 16.84 17.98
N PRO A 212 6.95 16.73 17.72
CA PRO A 212 7.92 16.30 18.73
C PRO A 212 7.87 17.12 20.03
N ALA A 213 7.71 18.44 19.94
CA ALA A 213 7.66 19.31 21.12
C ALA A 213 6.38 19.07 21.94
N ASP A 214 5.23 19.00 21.26
CA ASP A 214 3.93 18.77 21.89
C ASP A 214 3.87 17.39 22.58
N PHE A 215 4.45 16.37 21.94
CA PHE A 215 4.54 15.03 22.52
C PHE A 215 5.39 15.03 23.80
N MET A 216 6.56 15.66 23.79
CA MET A 216 7.44 15.71 24.95
C MET A 216 6.77 16.45 26.11
N GLN A 217 6.12 17.58 25.83
CA GLN A 217 5.36 18.33 26.85
C GLN A 217 4.24 17.48 27.45
N TRP A 218 3.44 16.81 26.59
CA TRP A 218 2.39 15.91 27.05
C TRP A 218 2.93 14.76 27.89
N ARG A 219 4.05 14.15 27.46
CA ARG A 219 4.68 13.03 28.16
C ARG A 219 5.16 13.44 29.54
N GLU A 220 5.90 14.54 29.64
CA GLU A 220 6.44 15.04 30.92
C GLU A 220 5.31 15.28 31.93
N GLN A 221 4.23 15.96 31.50
CA GLN A 221 3.08 16.23 32.35
C GLN A 221 2.39 14.94 32.80
N THR A 222 2.15 14.02 31.87
CA THR A 222 1.41 12.77 32.14
C THR A 222 2.20 11.81 33.03
N VAL A 223 3.51 11.67 32.78
CA VAL A 223 4.41 10.85 33.60
C VAL A 223 4.56 11.47 34.99
N ALA A 224 4.71 12.79 35.11
CA ALA A 224 4.77 13.45 36.41
C ALA A 224 3.49 13.20 37.23
N GLN A 225 2.31 13.28 36.60
CA GLN A 225 1.03 12.96 37.25
C GLN A 225 0.94 11.50 37.67
N ALA A 226 1.34 10.56 36.81
CA ALA A 226 1.35 9.14 37.14
C ALA A 226 2.30 8.80 38.30
N LEU A 227 3.46 9.45 38.35
CA LEU A 227 4.47 9.27 39.39
C LEU A 227 4.14 10.00 40.69
N ALA A 228 3.25 10.99 40.68
CA ALA A 228 2.81 11.71 41.88
C ALA A 228 2.08 10.80 42.89
N VAL A 229 1.47 9.70 42.43
CA VAL A 229 0.86 8.66 43.29
C VAL A 229 1.91 7.89 44.10
N PHE A 230 3.17 7.94 43.69
CA PHE A 230 4.28 7.20 44.28
C PHE A 230 5.41 8.14 44.75
N PRO A 231 5.16 9.08 45.67
CA PRO A 231 6.13 10.13 46.03
C PRO A 231 7.44 9.54 46.60
N LEU A 232 8.57 10.11 46.19
CA LEU A 232 9.86 9.73 46.74
C LEU A 232 10.06 10.38 48.12
N PRO A 233 10.57 9.65 49.12
CA PRO A 233 10.87 10.22 50.43
C PRO A 233 12.03 11.22 50.36
N GLU A 234 11.89 12.39 50.98
CA GLU A 234 12.87 13.48 50.93
C GLU A 234 14.19 13.15 51.65
N ASN A 235 14.14 12.41 52.76
CA ASN A 235 15.28 12.21 53.66
C ASN A 235 15.74 10.75 53.82
N ASN A 236 15.10 9.79 53.14
CA ASN A 236 15.38 8.36 53.30
C ASN A 236 15.59 7.67 51.96
N ARG A 237 16.32 6.54 51.96
CA ARG A 237 16.47 5.71 50.77
C ARG A 237 15.10 5.14 50.37
N PRO A 238 14.65 5.31 49.11
CA PRO A 238 13.35 4.81 48.66
C PRO A 238 13.28 3.28 48.74
N PRO A 239 12.15 2.71 49.18
CA PRO A 239 11.94 1.26 49.20
C PRO A 239 12.05 0.66 47.79
N LYS A 240 12.63 -0.55 47.66
CA LYS A 240 12.74 -1.25 46.36
C LYS A 240 11.38 -1.44 45.68
N LYS A 241 10.32 -1.70 46.46
CA LYS A 241 8.96 -1.84 45.96
C LYS A 241 8.44 -0.53 45.34
N LEU A 242 8.66 0.61 46.00
CA LEU A 242 8.28 1.93 45.49
C LEU A 242 8.98 2.24 44.15
N LEU A 243 10.28 1.94 44.05
CA LEU A 243 11.01 2.11 42.79
C LEU A 243 10.43 1.22 41.68
N SER A 244 10.10 -0.03 42.00
CA SER A 244 9.46 -0.94 41.04
C SER A 244 8.07 -0.47 40.61
N ASP A 245 7.28 0.08 41.52
CA ASP A 245 5.94 0.57 41.21
C ASP A 245 6.00 1.85 40.36
N ARG A 246 7.00 2.72 40.60
CA ARG A 246 7.28 3.89 39.74
C ARG A 246 7.66 3.47 38.31
N VAL A 247 8.53 2.47 38.14
CA VAL A 247 8.89 1.95 36.81
C VAL A 247 7.66 1.43 36.08
N LYS A 248 6.78 0.67 36.77
CA LYS A 248 5.53 0.17 36.18
C LYS A 248 4.54 1.29 35.84
N ALA A 249 4.53 2.36 36.63
CA ALA A 249 3.68 3.52 36.37
C ALA A 249 4.16 4.34 35.15
N GLU A 250 5.46 4.35 34.87
CA GLU A 250 6.04 5.01 33.69
C GLU A 250 5.99 4.14 32.42
N GLU A 251 6.03 2.80 32.56
CA GLU A 251 6.05 1.83 31.44
C GLU A 251 5.00 2.07 30.32
N PRO A 252 3.75 2.52 30.59
CA PRO A 252 2.76 2.81 29.55
C PRO A 252 3.08 4.03 28.67
N TYR A 253 4.08 4.85 29.01
CA TYR A 253 4.38 6.12 28.36
C TYR A 253 5.74 6.07 27.65
N PRO A 254 5.77 5.89 26.32
CA PRO A 254 7.02 5.75 25.56
C PRO A 254 7.94 6.96 25.74
N ALA A 255 9.25 6.74 25.72
CA ALA A 255 10.25 7.78 25.99
C ALA A 255 10.27 8.90 24.94
N ASP A 256 10.15 8.53 23.67
CA ASP A 256 10.23 9.43 22.51
C ASP A 256 9.24 9.00 21.40
N LEU A 257 9.15 9.79 20.33
CA LEU A 257 8.30 9.48 19.17
C LEU A 257 8.76 8.21 18.43
N ILE A 258 10.04 7.88 18.48
CA ILE A 258 10.57 6.65 17.87
C ILE A 258 10.02 5.42 18.61
N ALA A 259 10.00 5.45 19.94
CA ALA A 259 9.39 4.42 20.77
C ALA A 259 7.88 4.32 20.51
N CYS A 260 7.21 5.44 20.24
CA CYS A 260 5.80 5.44 19.81
C CYS A 260 5.61 4.73 18.46
N LEU A 261 6.47 4.99 17.47
CA LEU A 261 6.43 4.35 16.15
C LEU A 261 6.79 2.86 16.19
N HIS A 262 7.57 2.43 17.19
CA HIS A 262 7.87 1.03 17.47
C HIS A 262 6.79 0.30 18.27
N ALA A 263 5.78 1.00 18.79
CA ALA A 263 4.74 0.36 19.60
C ALA A 263 4.01 -0.74 18.82
N GLU A 264 3.95 -1.92 19.42
CA GLU A 264 3.30 -3.09 18.85
C GLU A 264 1.88 -3.27 19.38
N THR A 265 1.03 -3.95 18.60
CA THR A 265 -0.38 -4.18 18.94
C THR A 265 -0.56 -4.86 20.30
N ASN A 266 0.31 -5.80 20.67
CA ASN A 266 0.25 -6.48 21.96
C ASN A 266 0.52 -5.53 23.13
N TRP A 267 1.49 -4.63 22.98
CA TRP A 267 1.81 -3.62 23.97
C TRP A 267 0.67 -2.60 24.10
N LEU A 268 0.09 -2.15 22.97
CA LEU A 268 -1.06 -1.25 22.98
C LEU A 268 -2.25 -1.88 23.72
N ARG A 269 -2.55 -3.15 23.45
CA ARG A 269 -3.63 -3.89 24.14
C ARG A 269 -3.35 -4.07 25.63
N LYS A 270 -2.11 -4.40 26.01
CA LYS A 270 -1.69 -4.55 27.43
C LYS A 270 -2.01 -3.28 28.23
N TYR A 271 -1.81 -2.11 27.64
CA TYR A 271 -2.01 -0.81 28.29
C TYR A 271 -3.32 -0.11 27.94
N GLY A 272 -4.22 -0.78 27.20
CA GLY A 272 -5.53 -0.22 26.87
C GLY A 272 -5.49 0.99 25.93
N TRP A 273 -4.42 1.15 25.15
CA TRP A 273 -4.32 2.23 24.16
C TRP A 273 -5.31 2.01 23.01
N SER A 274 -6.25 2.95 22.83
CA SER A 274 -7.20 2.95 21.70
C SER A 274 -6.55 3.41 20.39
N ARG A 275 -5.44 4.14 20.48
CA ARG A 275 -4.61 4.65 19.38
C ARG A 275 -3.15 4.59 19.81
N PRO A 276 -2.18 4.55 18.90
CA PRO A 276 -0.78 4.56 19.27
C PRO A 276 -0.48 5.86 20.03
N PRO A 277 0.32 5.81 21.11
CA PRO A 277 0.80 7.02 21.78
C PRO A 277 1.56 7.90 20.78
N GLY A 278 1.55 9.22 21.00
CA GLY A 278 2.21 10.16 20.09
C GLY A 278 1.61 10.19 18.68
N SER A 279 0.37 9.72 18.49
CA SER A 279 -0.36 9.83 17.24
C SER A 279 -1.50 10.83 17.35
N ARG A 280 -1.74 11.57 16.26
CA ARG A 280 -2.87 12.49 16.12
C ARG A 280 -3.67 12.19 14.87
N ARG A 281 -4.93 12.63 14.86
CA ARG A 281 -5.79 12.55 13.67
C ARG A 281 -5.58 13.83 12.87
N VAL A 282 -5.39 13.68 11.57
CA VAL A 282 -5.26 14.79 10.63
C VAL A 282 -6.21 14.56 9.47
N PHE A 283 -6.62 15.65 8.82
CA PHE A 283 -7.55 15.58 7.71
C PHE A 283 -6.88 16.05 6.42
N TYR A 284 -7.09 15.26 5.37
CA TYR A 284 -6.56 15.52 4.04
C TYR A 284 -7.70 15.70 3.05
N TRP A 285 -7.53 16.66 2.15
CA TRP A 285 -8.35 16.80 0.97
C TRP A 285 -7.75 15.95 -0.14
N ARG A 286 -8.57 15.09 -0.75
CA ARG A 286 -8.26 14.41 -2.01
C ARG A 286 -9.43 14.59 -2.98
N LYS A 287 -9.20 14.34 -4.26
CA LYS A 287 -10.29 14.32 -5.25
C LYS A 287 -11.31 13.23 -4.88
N ALA A 288 -12.60 13.55 -4.96
CA ALA A 288 -13.68 12.63 -4.57
C ALA A 288 -13.75 11.38 -5.46
N ASP A 289 -13.24 11.46 -6.69
CA ASP A 289 -13.14 10.36 -7.64
C ASP A 289 -11.83 9.57 -7.54
N ALA A 290 -10.96 9.88 -6.56
CA ALA A 290 -9.62 9.27 -6.45
C ALA A 290 -9.62 7.75 -6.24
N LEU A 291 -10.74 7.17 -5.82
CA LEU A 291 -10.96 5.73 -5.71
C LEU A 291 -12.26 5.27 -6.40
N GLU A 292 -12.86 6.11 -7.26
CA GLU A 292 -14.11 5.76 -7.92
C GLU A 292 -13.94 4.51 -8.80
N THR A 293 -14.88 3.57 -8.66
CA THR A 293 -14.90 2.34 -9.47
C THR A 293 -15.44 2.66 -10.86
N GLY A 294 -14.55 3.01 -11.78
CA GLY A 294 -14.90 3.24 -13.19
C GLY A 294 -15.05 1.94 -14.00
N ALA A 295 -15.71 2.03 -15.17
CA ALA A 295 -15.72 0.95 -16.16
C ALA A 295 -14.28 0.56 -16.55
N PRO A 296 -13.99 -0.71 -16.89
CA PRO A 296 -12.66 -1.15 -17.28
C PRO A 296 -12.12 -0.27 -18.42
N ARG A 297 -11.11 0.56 -18.13
CA ARG A 297 -10.45 1.35 -19.16
C ARG A 297 -9.60 0.39 -19.99
N VAL A 298 -10.05 0.09 -21.21
CA VAL A 298 -9.22 -0.63 -22.19
C VAL A 298 -8.02 0.26 -22.50
N ARG A 299 -6.87 -0.01 -21.86
CA ARG A 299 -5.64 0.64 -22.26
C ARG A 299 -5.26 0.15 -23.65
N ARG A 300 -5.23 1.06 -24.61
CA ARG A 300 -4.34 0.92 -25.75
C ARG A 300 -2.94 0.98 -25.19
N ARG A 301 -2.30 -0.18 -25.03
CA ARG A 301 -0.87 -0.25 -24.74
C ARG A 301 -0.19 0.36 -25.96
N THR A 302 0.24 1.61 -25.88
CA THR A 302 1.23 2.14 -26.82
C THR A 302 2.50 1.40 -26.49
N LEU A 303 2.69 0.24 -27.12
CA LEU A 303 4.02 -0.35 -27.17
C LEU A 303 4.82 0.62 -28.02
N GLU A 304 5.67 1.43 -27.40
CA GLU A 304 6.78 2.06 -28.11
C GLU A 304 7.71 0.92 -28.55
N ALA A 305 7.36 0.29 -29.67
CA ALA A 305 8.25 -0.60 -30.37
C ALA A 305 9.28 0.30 -31.10
N PRO A 306 10.58 0.00 -31.01
CA PRO A 306 11.56 0.69 -31.82
C PRO A 306 11.20 0.53 -33.31
N VAL A 307 11.50 1.55 -34.12
CA VAL A 307 11.34 1.45 -35.56
C VAL A 307 12.27 0.34 -36.06
N VAL A 308 11.70 -0.69 -36.69
CA VAL A 308 12.44 -1.81 -37.29
C VAL A 308 12.31 -1.75 -38.80
N GLU A 309 13.38 -2.07 -39.52
CA GLU A 309 13.38 -2.11 -41.00
C GLU A 309 12.50 -3.24 -41.55
N ALA A 310 12.35 -4.34 -40.81
CA ALA A 310 11.52 -5.47 -41.18
C ALA A 310 10.91 -6.14 -39.93
N MET A 311 9.71 -6.70 -40.10
CA MET A 311 9.06 -7.53 -39.10
C MET A 311 8.74 -8.90 -39.70
N LEU A 312 9.27 -9.96 -39.11
CA LEU A 312 8.95 -11.33 -39.50
C LEU A 312 7.81 -11.85 -38.61
N LEU A 313 6.69 -12.21 -39.24
CA LEU A 313 5.56 -12.83 -38.56
C LEU A 313 5.52 -14.31 -38.91
N SER A 314 5.63 -15.18 -37.90
CA SER A 314 5.49 -16.63 -38.07
C SER A 314 4.10 -17.10 -37.61
N MET A 315 3.52 -18.04 -38.36
CA MET A 315 2.29 -18.72 -37.97
C MET A 315 2.60 -20.13 -37.53
N VAL A 316 2.23 -20.48 -36.29
CA VAL A 316 2.34 -21.85 -35.79
C VAL A 316 1.27 -22.75 -36.42
N THR A 317 1.60 -24.02 -36.62
CA THR A 317 0.65 -25.06 -37.01
C THR A 317 -0.41 -25.25 -35.93
N ALA A 318 -1.58 -25.79 -36.29
CA ALA A 318 -2.65 -26.04 -35.32
C ALA A 318 -2.22 -26.99 -34.18
N SER A 319 -1.28 -27.89 -34.45
CA SER A 319 -0.74 -28.86 -33.52
C SER A 319 0.49 -28.36 -32.74
N GLY A 320 1.03 -27.17 -33.05
CA GLY A 320 2.28 -26.69 -32.46
C GLY A 320 3.53 -27.48 -32.90
N ASN A 321 3.46 -28.20 -34.02
CA ASN A 321 4.63 -28.84 -34.62
C ASN A 321 5.45 -27.79 -35.39
N ASP A 322 6.67 -27.53 -34.90
CA ASP A 322 7.59 -26.53 -35.45
C ASP A 322 8.40 -27.04 -36.66
N HIS A 323 8.29 -28.32 -37.00
CA HIS A 323 8.93 -28.93 -38.17
C HIS A 323 8.02 -29.04 -39.40
N ALA A 324 6.76 -28.59 -39.28
CA ALA A 324 5.80 -28.61 -40.38
C ALA A 324 5.34 -27.18 -40.71
N LEU A 325 5.21 -26.87 -42.00
CA LEU A 325 4.63 -25.59 -42.42
C LEU A 325 3.11 -25.61 -42.22
N PRO A 326 2.49 -24.50 -41.78
CA PRO A 326 1.03 -24.38 -41.72
C PRO A 326 0.41 -24.50 -43.12
N SER A 327 -0.76 -25.14 -43.20
CA SER A 327 -1.45 -25.36 -44.48
C SER A 327 -1.84 -24.03 -45.15
N ILE A 328 -1.83 -24.01 -46.48
CA ILE A 328 -2.23 -22.83 -47.26
C ILE A 328 -3.66 -22.36 -46.93
N THR A 329 -4.55 -23.31 -46.64
CA THR A 329 -5.93 -23.05 -46.21
C THR A 329 -6.04 -22.32 -44.87
N ARG A 330 -4.97 -22.35 -44.06
CA ARG A 330 -4.84 -21.62 -42.79
C ARG A 330 -3.91 -20.42 -42.91
N THR A 331 -2.97 -20.35 -43.85
CA THR A 331 -2.11 -19.17 -43.95
C THR A 331 -2.76 -18.07 -44.79
N LEU A 332 -3.43 -18.43 -45.89
CA LEU A 332 -3.97 -17.45 -46.85
C LEU A 332 -5.07 -16.56 -46.24
N PRO A 333 -6.10 -17.09 -45.54
CA PRO A 333 -7.14 -16.22 -44.98
C PRO A 333 -6.59 -15.28 -43.89
N GLN A 334 -5.60 -15.75 -43.13
CA GLN A 334 -4.96 -14.99 -42.06
C GLN A 334 -4.06 -13.90 -42.62
N ALA A 335 -3.33 -14.18 -43.70
CA ALA A 335 -2.56 -13.19 -44.44
C ALA A 335 -3.48 -12.09 -45.03
N GLU A 336 -4.64 -12.47 -45.59
CA GLU A 336 -5.63 -11.51 -46.11
C GLU A 336 -6.23 -10.63 -45.00
N LEU A 337 -6.54 -11.20 -43.83
CA LEU A 337 -7.03 -10.43 -42.68
C LEU A 337 -5.98 -9.44 -42.17
N LEU A 338 -4.71 -9.86 -42.09
CA LEU A 338 -3.60 -9.00 -41.71
C LEU A 338 -3.41 -7.88 -42.73
N HIS A 339 -3.42 -8.21 -44.03
CA HIS A 339 -3.31 -7.25 -45.12
C HIS A 339 -4.40 -6.17 -45.05
N ARG A 340 -5.67 -6.58 -44.94
CA ARG A 340 -6.81 -5.66 -44.77
C ARG A 340 -6.67 -4.75 -43.55
N ALA A 341 -6.18 -5.29 -42.43
CA ALA A 341 -5.95 -4.51 -41.22
C ALA A 341 -4.83 -3.46 -41.42
N LEU A 342 -3.73 -3.84 -42.08
CA LEU A 342 -2.61 -2.95 -42.40
C LEU A 342 -3.03 -1.83 -43.35
N VAL A 343 -3.77 -2.15 -44.43
CA VAL A 343 -4.31 -1.15 -45.35
C VAL A 343 -5.24 -0.19 -44.63
N SER A 344 -6.18 -0.69 -43.81
CA SER A 344 -7.10 0.14 -43.03
C SER A 344 -6.36 1.09 -42.07
N PHE A 345 -5.30 0.60 -41.42
CA PHE A 345 -4.49 1.40 -40.52
C PHE A 345 -3.71 2.49 -41.27
N SER A 346 -3.09 2.14 -42.39
CA SER A 346 -2.35 3.06 -43.26
C SER A 346 -3.25 4.21 -43.72
N THR A 347 -4.45 3.91 -44.22
CA THR A 347 -5.43 4.92 -44.64
C THR A 347 -5.85 5.85 -43.50
N LYS A 348 -6.08 5.31 -42.29
CA LYS A 348 -6.45 6.11 -41.11
C LYS A 348 -5.35 7.05 -40.65
N GLN A 349 -4.09 6.69 -40.88
CA GLN A 349 -2.92 7.51 -40.57
C GLN A 349 -2.56 8.48 -41.70
N GLY A 350 -3.29 8.47 -42.82
CA GLY A 350 -2.99 9.30 -44.00
C GLY A 350 -1.72 8.87 -44.75
N VAL A 351 -1.21 7.66 -44.49
CA VAL A 351 -0.01 7.12 -45.15
C VAL A 351 -0.47 6.25 -46.33
N HIS A 352 0.04 6.52 -47.54
CA HIS A 352 -0.14 5.65 -48.69
C HIS A 352 1.10 4.76 -48.86
N SER A 353 0.91 3.43 -48.88
CA SER A 353 1.99 2.46 -49.09
C SER A 353 1.71 1.63 -50.34
N PRO A 354 2.39 1.91 -51.47
CA PRO A 354 2.27 1.14 -52.72
C PRO A 354 2.52 -0.36 -52.50
N VAL A 355 3.44 -0.69 -51.59
CA VAL A 355 3.79 -2.07 -51.21
C VAL A 355 2.62 -2.80 -50.56
N LEU A 356 1.79 -2.10 -49.79
CA LEU A 356 0.59 -2.69 -49.17
C LEU A 356 -0.60 -2.71 -50.12
N THR A 357 -0.79 -1.69 -50.95
CA THR A 357 -1.95 -1.59 -51.83
C THR A 357 -1.79 -2.31 -53.16
N GLY A 358 -0.56 -2.67 -53.55
CA GLY A 358 -0.27 -3.32 -54.82
C GLY A 358 -0.50 -2.43 -56.04
N CYS A 359 -0.64 -1.11 -55.82
CA CYS A 359 -0.68 -0.12 -56.88
C CYS A 359 0.73 0.46 -57.01
N ASP A 360 1.51 -0.09 -57.93
CA ASP A 360 2.60 0.67 -58.53
C ASP A 360 1.96 1.85 -59.29
N GLU A 361 2.58 3.03 -59.22
CA GLU A 361 2.01 4.35 -59.63
C GLU A 361 1.04 4.35 -60.81
#